data_AF-A0AAJ7PS55-F1
#
_entry.id   AF-A0AAJ7PS55-F1
#
_cell.length_a   1.000
_cell.length_b   1.000
_cell.length_c   1.000
_cell.angle_alpha   90.00
_cell.angle_beta   90.00
_cell.angle_gamma   90.00
#
_symmetry.space_group_name_H-M   'P 1'
#
loop_
_entity.id
_entity.type
_entity.pdbx_description
1 polymer ?
#
loop_
_entity_poly.entity_id
_entity_poly.type
_entity_poly.pdbx_seq_one_letter_code
_entity_poly.pdbx_strand_id
1 'polypeptide(L)'
;MKPQETELVTEISKLQCMVSELKTGFTSALLELSQIQHGDTFLREELEENRRSCQKKALRLEALVESLREELGVMRCQVLQLYSNRQRPQQDGKSSTSKQRESSEAAEAAGGGRSQCECSSAPPACLSRGKLLLHCFLQGLKAGLSEGTDARHQVAMQLLHSEWEYVSTLNQLYDKYKTPPAHQTTVEPYQTYLKFVEQLLQRHLLFRNTLQERLSAEHWKSLVGDILVQLIGQNDTAFSDMYLGYTTTLASFLSLEFNRLNHPEKGHKLQSGQMEREEMKLLSLLLAPVSRIHSYLSHIQNLLQWTGKEHPDCSLLLGTERALRSILSRCHVILEEDVRWEEGEEGAGQSGSSDAAAAGSSANCCIRSQQPRESQRGREESNSAAQR
;
A
#
# COMPACT_ATOMS: atom_id res chain seq x y z
N MET A 1 -77.30 7.18 28.28
CA MET A 1 -76.71 6.11 27.46
C MET A 1 -76.99 4.78 28.14
N LYS A 2 -77.33 3.75 27.36
CA LYS A 2 -77.37 2.35 27.79
C LYS A 2 -75.94 1.79 27.76
N PRO A 3 -75.58 0.79 28.59
CA PRO A 3 -74.20 0.30 28.67
C PRO A 3 -73.63 -0.23 27.34
N GLN A 4 -74.48 -0.82 26.50
CA GLN A 4 -74.10 -1.27 25.14
C GLN A 4 -73.74 -0.11 24.19
N GLU A 5 -74.33 1.08 24.37
CA GLU A 5 -74.02 2.26 23.55
C GLU A 5 -72.60 2.77 23.85
N THR A 6 -72.22 2.77 25.13
CA THR A 6 -70.85 3.14 25.56
C THR A 6 -69.79 2.15 25.11
N GLU A 7 -70.08 0.86 25.16
CA GLU A 7 -69.18 -0.20 24.67
C GLU A 7 -68.93 -0.07 23.16
N LEU A 8 -70.00 0.10 22.36
CA LEU A 8 -69.91 0.29 20.91
C LEU A 8 -69.07 1.51 20.53
N VAL A 9 -69.23 2.63 21.26
CA VAL A 9 -68.41 3.84 21.08
C VAL A 9 -66.93 3.57 21.35
N THR A 10 -66.59 2.80 22.39
CA THR A 10 -65.18 2.48 22.68
C THR A 10 -64.52 1.62 21.60
N GLU A 11 -65.23 0.65 21.00
CA GLU A 11 -64.70 -0.13 19.87
C GLU A 11 -64.56 0.70 18.59
N ILE A 12 -65.52 1.61 18.31
CA ILE A 12 -65.40 2.56 17.21
C ILE A 12 -64.16 3.45 17.38
N SER A 13 -63.88 3.93 18.60
CA SER A 13 -62.66 4.73 18.86
C SER A 13 -61.37 3.92 18.74
N LYS A 14 -61.34 2.64 19.13
CA LYS A 14 -60.18 1.75 18.89
C LYS A 14 -59.92 1.54 17.40
N LEU A 15 -60.98 1.26 16.62
CA LEU A 15 -60.90 1.11 15.16
C LEU A 15 -60.40 2.40 14.49
N GLN A 16 -60.88 3.57 14.94
CA GLN A 16 -60.41 4.87 14.46
C GLN A 16 -58.93 5.11 14.78
N CYS A 17 -58.46 4.71 15.96
CA CYS A 17 -57.05 4.79 16.34
C CYS A 17 -56.17 3.94 15.42
N MET A 18 -56.48 2.65 15.27
CA MET A 18 -55.73 1.73 14.41
C MET A 18 -55.73 2.16 12.93
N VAL A 19 -56.83 2.72 12.42
CA VAL A 19 -56.89 3.28 11.06
C VAL A 19 -56.04 4.55 10.91
N SER A 20 -55.95 5.38 11.96
CA SER A 20 -55.08 6.56 11.98
C SER A 20 -53.59 6.18 12.01
N GLU A 21 -53.21 5.22 12.84
CA GLU A 21 -51.87 4.65 12.90
C GLU A 21 -51.48 4.00 11.57
N LEU A 22 -52.34 3.16 11.00
CA LEU A 22 -52.13 2.50 9.71
C LEU A 22 -51.96 3.52 8.57
N LYS A 23 -52.81 4.56 8.53
CA LYS A 23 -52.68 5.66 7.55
C LYS A 23 -51.35 6.40 7.70
N THR A 24 -50.89 6.61 8.94
CA THR A 24 -49.63 7.28 9.24
C THR A 24 -48.44 6.43 8.78
N GLY A 25 -48.43 5.14 9.13
CA GLY A 25 -47.41 4.18 8.67
C GLY A 25 -47.32 4.05 7.16
N PHE A 26 -48.45 3.95 6.45
CA PHE A 26 -48.48 3.97 4.99
C PHE A 26 -47.94 5.28 4.40
N THR A 27 -48.21 6.43 5.03
CA THR A 27 -47.72 7.73 4.55
C THR A 27 -46.19 7.82 4.70
N SER A 28 -45.63 7.39 5.84
CA SER A 28 -44.18 7.31 6.03
C SER A 28 -43.52 6.34 5.04
N ALA A 29 -44.06 5.12 4.89
CA ALA A 29 -43.51 4.12 3.97
C ALA A 29 -43.52 4.59 2.50
N LEU A 30 -44.52 5.36 2.08
CA LEU A 30 -44.56 5.97 0.75
C LEU A 30 -43.52 7.09 0.57
N LEU A 31 -43.23 7.86 1.62
CA LEU A 31 -42.17 8.88 1.60
C LEU A 31 -40.77 8.22 1.54
N GLU A 32 -40.54 7.20 2.36
CA GLU A 32 -39.31 6.39 2.35
C GLU A 32 -39.09 5.75 0.97
N LEU A 33 -40.12 5.12 0.39
CA LEU A 33 -40.04 4.54 -0.95
C LEU A 33 -39.73 5.58 -2.03
N SER A 34 -40.32 6.77 -1.96
CA SER A 34 -40.05 7.88 -2.89
C SER A 34 -38.61 8.42 -2.77
N GLN A 35 -38.08 8.45 -1.54
CA GLN A 35 -36.70 8.84 -1.26
C GLN A 35 -35.69 7.80 -1.77
N ILE A 36 -35.98 6.51 -1.58
CA ILE A 36 -35.18 5.40 -2.13
C ILE A 36 -35.17 5.46 -3.66
N GLN A 37 -36.34 5.66 -4.30
CA GLN A 37 -36.44 5.77 -5.77
C GLN A 37 -35.63 6.96 -6.34
N HIS A 38 -35.55 8.09 -5.64
CA HIS A 38 -34.67 9.19 -6.02
C HIS A 38 -33.19 8.82 -5.84
N GLY A 39 -32.83 8.15 -4.74
CA GLY A 39 -31.47 7.65 -4.51
C GLY A 39 -31.01 6.66 -5.60
N ASP A 40 -31.83 5.67 -5.92
CA ASP A 40 -31.57 4.68 -6.98
C ASP A 40 -31.44 5.33 -8.38
N THR A 41 -32.16 6.42 -8.62
CA THR A 41 -32.08 7.17 -9.88
C THR A 41 -30.77 7.97 -9.95
N PHE A 42 -30.43 8.70 -8.89
CA PHE A 42 -29.17 9.44 -8.79
C PHE A 42 -27.94 8.51 -8.91
N LEU A 43 -27.92 7.41 -8.17
CA LEU A 43 -26.82 6.42 -8.21
C LEU A 43 -26.67 5.79 -9.60
N ARG A 44 -27.76 5.63 -10.36
CA ARG A 44 -27.72 5.16 -11.75
C ARG A 44 -27.08 6.20 -12.67
N GLU A 45 -27.46 7.46 -12.55
CA GLU A 45 -26.90 8.55 -13.35
C GLU A 45 -25.39 8.76 -13.07
N GLU A 46 -24.98 8.71 -11.80
CA GLU A 46 -23.58 8.76 -11.37
C GLU A 46 -22.78 7.55 -11.89
N LEU A 47 -23.33 6.33 -11.79
CA LEU A 47 -22.70 5.12 -12.34
C LEU A 47 -22.56 5.21 -13.86
N GLU A 48 -23.55 5.76 -14.57
CA GLU A 48 -23.46 6.01 -16.00
C GLU A 48 -22.47 7.11 -16.38
N GLU A 49 -22.31 8.16 -15.56
CA GLU A 49 -21.24 9.16 -15.73
C GLU A 49 -19.86 8.55 -15.52
N ASN A 50 -19.68 7.78 -14.45
CA ASN A 50 -18.42 7.11 -14.15
C ASN A 50 -18.06 6.11 -15.27
N ARG A 51 -19.03 5.33 -15.76
CA ARG A 51 -18.88 4.47 -16.94
C ARG A 51 -18.45 5.26 -18.19
N ARG A 52 -19.11 6.38 -18.50
CA ARG A 52 -18.74 7.28 -19.61
C ARG A 52 -17.33 7.88 -19.43
N SER A 53 -16.95 8.24 -18.21
CA SER A 53 -15.63 8.77 -17.85
C SER A 53 -14.53 7.71 -18.01
N CYS A 54 -14.78 6.48 -17.55
CA CYS A 54 -13.90 5.34 -17.71
C CYS A 54 -13.68 5.00 -19.20
N GLN A 55 -14.75 4.96 -20.00
CA GLN A 55 -14.67 4.72 -21.45
C GLN A 55 -13.84 5.81 -22.16
N LYS A 56 -14.01 7.10 -21.82
CA LYS A 56 -13.15 8.19 -22.33
C LYS A 56 -11.68 8.03 -21.93
N LYS A 57 -11.39 7.60 -20.70
CA LYS A 57 -10.02 7.33 -20.22
C LYS A 57 -9.38 6.15 -20.96
N ALA A 58 -10.13 5.09 -21.24
CA ALA A 58 -9.67 3.92 -22.00
C ALA A 58 -9.30 4.30 -23.45
N LEU A 59 -10.19 4.99 -24.18
CA LEU A 59 -9.92 5.47 -25.54
C LEU A 59 -8.69 6.40 -25.61
N ARG A 60 -8.48 7.25 -24.60
CA ARG A 60 -7.27 8.08 -24.50
C ARG A 60 -6.01 7.24 -24.27
N LEU A 61 -6.09 6.17 -23.47
CA LEU A 61 -4.96 5.26 -23.24
C LEU A 61 -4.61 4.49 -24.52
N GLU A 62 -5.60 4.00 -25.26
CA GLU A 62 -5.43 3.30 -26.54
C GLU A 62 -4.71 4.19 -27.58
N ALA A 63 -5.15 5.45 -27.72
CA ALA A 63 -4.49 6.41 -28.61
C ALA A 63 -3.02 6.70 -28.22
N LEU A 64 -2.71 6.79 -26.93
CA LEU A 64 -1.33 6.97 -26.44
C LEU A 64 -0.48 5.71 -26.67
N VAL A 65 -1.05 4.51 -26.59
CA VAL A 65 -0.35 3.25 -26.86
C VAL A 65 -0.04 3.08 -28.35
N GLU A 66 -0.96 3.46 -29.24
CA GLU A 66 -0.71 3.39 -30.69
C GLU A 66 0.32 4.46 -31.13
N SER A 67 0.24 5.68 -30.60
CA SER A 67 1.28 6.71 -30.80
C SER A 67 2.68 6.26 -30.34
N LEU A 68 2.78 5.64 -29.15
CA LEU A 68 4.05 5.07 -28.66
C LEU A 68 4.53 3.89 -29.53
N ARG A 69 3.62 3.10 -30.11
CA ARG A 69 3.95 2.03 -31.06
C ARG A 69 4.49 2.60 -32.38
N GLU A 70 3.96 3.72 -32.86
CA GLU A 70 4.49 4.44 -34.04
C GLU A 70 5.91 4.98 -33.77
N GLU A 71 6.13 5.67 -32.64
CA GLU A 71 7.46 6.17 -32.23
C GLU A 71 8.50 5.04 -32.13
N LEU A 72 8.15 3.93 -31.48
CA LEU A 72 9.02 2.74 -31.39
C LEU A 72 9.27 2.11 -32.77
N GLY A 73 8.30 2.19 -33.69
CA GLY A 73 8.45 1.79 -35.08
C GLY A 73 9.48 2.65 -35.83
N VAL A 74 9.38 3.97 -35.70
CA VAL A 74 10.34 4.93 -36.29
C VAL A 74 11.74 4.72 -35.71
N MET A 75 11.87 4.60 -34.39
CA MET A 75 13.15 4.33 -33.72
C MET A 75 13.77 3.00 -34.19
N ARG A 76 12.97 1.94 -34.35
CA ARG A 76 13.44 0.65 -34.90
C ARG A 76 13.98 0.81 -36.32
N CYS A 77 13.31 1.59 -37.17
CA CYS A 77 13.79 1.87 -38.53
C CYS A 77 15.10 2.67 -38.54
N GLN A 78 15.23 3.69 -37.68
CA GLN A 78 16.48 4.46 -37.52
C GLN A 78 17.63 3.55 -37.06
N VAL A 79 17.41 2.68 -36.07
CA VAL A 79 18.42 1.71 -35.60
C VAL A 79 18.84 0.76 -36.73
N LEU A 80 17.90 0.23 -37.51
CA LEU A 80 18.22 -0.64 -38.65
C LEU A 80 19.00 0.10 -39.76
N GLN A 81 18.71 1.38 -40.02
CA GLN A 81 19.49 2.21 -40.93
C GLN A 81 20.92 2.45 -40.42
N LEU A 82 21.10 2.72 -39.12
CA LEU A 82 22.43 2.89 -38.52
C LEU A 82 23.27 1.61 -38.63
N TYR A 83 22.70 0.43 -38.37
CA TYR A 83 23.39 -0.84 -38.59
C TYR A 83 23.70 -1.10 -40.09
N SER A 84 22.76 -0.81 -40.99
CA SER A 84 22.96 -1.00 -42.44
C SER A 84 24.06 -0.10 -43.00
N ASN A 85 24.12 1.16 -42.57
CA ASN A 85 25.18 2.09 -42.97
C ASN A 85 26.55 1.69 -42.38
N ARG A 86 26.58 1.07 -41.19
CA ARG A 86 27.81 0.55 -40.56
C ARG A 86 28.33 -0.75 -41.21
N GLN A 87 27.48 -1.48 -41.95
CA GLN A 87 27.83 -2.72 -42.66
C GLN A 87 28.33 -2.52 -44.10
N ARG A 88 28.71 -1.30 -44.51
CA ARG A 88 29.35 -1.05 -45.82
C ARG A 88 30.86 -0.69 -45.76
N PRO A 89 31.76 -1.54 -45.21
CA PRO A 89 33.18 -1.51 -45.56
C PRO A 89 33.41 -1.89 -47.02
N GLN A 90 34.53 -1.41 -47.56
CA GLN A 90 35.01 -1.60 -48.92
C GLN A 90 34.94 -3.04 -49.45
N GLN A 91 34.40 -3.24 -50.65
CA GLN A 91 34.85 -4.29 -51.56
C GLN A 91 35.77 -3.68 -52.61
N ASP A 92 37.06 -3.93 -52.48
CA ASP A 92 38.09 -3.66 -53.49
C ASP A 92 39.24 -4.66 -53.31
N GLY A 93 39.87 -5.13 -54.39
CA GLY A 93 41.11 -5.93 -54.30
C GLY A 93 41.02 -7.48 -54.30
N LYS A 94 40.68 -8.05 -55.46
CA LYS A 94 41.21 -9.31 -56.07
C LYS A 94 42.06 -10.29 -55.21
N SER A 95 41.70 -11.58 -55.16
CA SER A 95 42.33 -12.65 -56.01
C SER A 95 42.06 -14.11 -55.56
N SER A 96 42.08 -15.03 -56.55
CA SER A 96 42.54 -16.45 -56.58
C SER A 96 42.48 -17.35 -55.31
N THR A 97 42.10 -18.64 -55.33
CA THR A 97 42.02 -19.62 -56.45
C THR A 97 41.24 -20.91 -56.07
N SER A 98 41.00 -21.80 -57.07
CA SER A 98 40.90 -23.28 -56.95
C SER A 98 39.58 -23.98 -56.56
N LYS A 99 38.92 -24.55 -57.60
CA LYS A 99 38.18 -25.85 -57.64
C LYS A 99 36.83 -25.96 -56.87
N GLN A 100 35.90 -26.86 -57.22
CA GLN A 100 35.50 -27.54 -58.50
C GLN A 100 34.20 -28.34 -58.22
N ARG A 101 33.36 -28.60 -59.26
CA ARG A 101 32.07 -29.34 -59.23
C ARG A 101 30.89 -28.53 -58.65
N GLU A 102 29.68 -28.49 -59.23
CA GLU A 102 28.77 -29.54 -59.77
C GLU A 102 28.15 -30.41 -58.65
N SER A 103 26.83 -30.67 -58.58
CA SER A 103 25.65 -30.16 -59.32
C SER A 103 24.34 -30.56 -58.58
N SER A 104 23.20 -29.98 -58.98
CA SER A 104 21.81 -30.50 -58.77
C SER A 104 21.28 -30.54 -57.31
N GLU A 105 20.10 -29.97 -56.99
CA GLU A 105 18.72 -30.51 -57.14
C GLU A 105 18.43 -31.73 -56.24
N ALA A 106 17.20 -31.98 -55.75
CA ALA A 106 16.01 -31.17 -55.45
C ALA A 106 14.95 -32.08 -54.76
N ALA A 107 14.05 -31.51 -53.95
CA ALA A 107 12.82 -32.17 -53.45
C ALA A 107 13.06 -33.43 -52.54
N GLU A 108 12.09 -34.04 -51.84
CA GLU A 108 10.82 -33.59 -51.20
C GLU A 108 10.43 -34.64 -50.13
N ALA A 109 9.39 -34.32 -49.34
CA ALA A 109 8.40 -35.22 -48.77
C ALA A 109 8.76 -36.30 -47.73
N ALA A 110 8.08 -36.15 -46.58
CA ALA A 110 7.32 -37.20 -45.87
C ALA A 110 8.06 -38.29 -45.05
N GLY A 111 7.94 -38.13 -43.73
CA GLY A 111 6.89 -38.87 -43.01
C GLY A 111 7.31 -39.90 -41.96
N GLY A 112 6.41 -40.14 -40.98
CA GLY A 112 6.40 -41.40 -40.23
C GLY A 112 7.00 -41.45 -38.83
N GLY A 113 6.64 -40.48 -37.96
CA GLY A 113 6.44 -40.62 -36.50
C GLY A 113 7.32 -41.55 -35.64
N ARG A 114 7.83 -40.99 -34.54
CA ARG A 114 8.09 -41.76 -33.31
C ARG A 114 7.65 -40.99 -32.07
N SER A 115 7.07 -41.71 -31.11
CA SER A 115 6.76 -41.17 -29.80
C SER A 115 8.02 -41.11 -28.95
N GLN A 116 8.27 -39.96 -28.33
CA GLN A 116 9.06 -39.89 -27.10
C GLN A 116 8.66 -38.64 -26.30
N CYS A 117 8.45 -38.84 -25.01
CA CYS A 117 8.27 -37.77 -24.03
C CYS A 117 9.63 -37.56 -23.34
N GLU A 118 10.19 -36.36 -23.45
CA GLU A 118 11.33 -35.93 -22.64
C GLU A 118 11.09 -34.52 -22.12
N CYS A 119 11.10 -34.37 -20.79
CA CYS A 119 11.20 -33.06 -20.18
C CYS A 119 12.62 -32.52 -20.40
N SER A 120 12.75 -31.36 -21.05
CA SER A 120 13.99 -30.61 -21.12
C SER A 120 13.73 -29.16 -20.71
N SER A 121 14.31 -28.77 -19.59
CA SER A 121 14.16 -27.45 -18.97
C SER A 121 14.94 -26.38 -19.75
N ALA A 122 14.30 -25.76 -20.74
CA ALA A 122 14.79 -24.51 -21.31
C ALA A 122 14.46 -23.33 -20.37
N PRO A 123 15.36 -22.33 -20.22
CA PRO A 123 15.00 -21.09 -19.53
C PRO A 123 13.86 -20.38 -20.29
N PRO A 124 12.96 -19.65 -19.61
CA PRO A 124 11.82 -19.01 -20.26
C PRO A 124 12.29 -17.93 -21.24
N ALA A 125 12.35 -18.28 -22.52
CA ALA A 125 12.80 -17.40 -23.59
C ALA A 125 11.95 -16.11 -23.61
N CYS A 126 12.64 -14.97 -23.49
CA CYS A 126 12.11 -13.63 -23.22
C CYS A 126 10.66 -13.42 -23.71
N LEU A 127 9.71 -13.60 -22.80
CA LEU A 127 8.29 -13.43 -23.10
C LEU A 127 8.03 -11.95 -23.40
N SER A 128 7.51 -11.66 -24.59
CA SER A 128 7.10 -10.29 -24.92
C SER A 128 6.05 -9.82 -23.91
N ARG A 129 6.09 -8.53 -23.54
CA ARG A 129 5.17 -7.93 -22.56
C ARG A 129 3.69 -8.24 -22.86
N GLY A 130 3.31 -8.32 -24.14
CA GLY A 130 1.98 -8.75 -24.56
C GLY A 130 1.65 -10.22 -24.24
N LYS A 131 2.59 -11.16 -24.40
CA LYS A 131 2.41 -12.57 -23.97
C LYS A 131 2.27 -12.68 -22.45
N LEU A 132 3.04 -11.90 -21.68
CA LEU A 132 2.91 -11.87 -20.22
C LEU A 132 1.54 -11.33 -19.78
N LEU A 133 1.10 -10.20 -20.35
CA LEU A 133 -0.22 -9.62 -20.07
C LEU A 133 -1.36 -10.58 -20.46
N LEU A 134 -1.26 -11.25 -21.61
CA LEU A 134 -2.23 -12.25 -22.06
C LEU A 134 -2.25 -13.49 -21.14
N HIS A 135 -1.08 -13.93 -20.66
CA HIS A 135 -0.99 -15.01 -19.66
C HIS A 135 -1.71 -14.63 -18.36
N CYS A 136 -1.43 -13.45 -17.81
CA CYS A 136 -2.11 -12.95 -16.61
C CYS A 136 -3.64 -12.82 -16.82
N PHE A 137 -4.09 -12.34 -17.98
CA PHE A 137 -5.51 -12.25 -18.31
C PHE A 137 -6.19 -13.62 -18.40
N LEU A 138 -5.58 -14.58 -19.12
CA LEU A 138 -6.09 -15.95 -19.23
C LEU A 138 -6.08 -16.69 -17.89
N GLN A 139 -5.09 -16.42 -17.03
CA GLN A 139 -5.04 -16.98 -15.67
C GLN A 139 -6.09 -16.35 -14.74
N GLY A 140 -6.47 -15.09 -14.96
CA GLY A 140 -7.64 -14.45 -14.31
C GLY A 140 -8.96 -15.07 -14.78
N LEU A 141 -9.12 -15.33 -16.08
CA LEU A 141 -10.30 -16.04 -16.61
C LEU A 141 -10.38 -17.49 -16.10
N LYS A 142 -9.24 -18.18 -15.98
CA LYS A 142 -9.20 -19.55 -15.42
C LYS A 142 -9.63 -19.58 -13.95
N ALA A 143 -9.26 -18.58 -13.15
CA ALA A 143 -9.71 -18.47 -11.75
C ALA A 143 -11.25 -18.44 -11.66
N GLY A 144 -11.91 -17.70 -12.55
CA GLY A 144 -13.38 -17.64 -12.64
C GLY A 144 -14.07 -18.93 -13.14
N LEU A 145 -13.31 -19.95 -13.54
CA LEU A 145 -13.80 -21.28 -13.95
C LEU A 145 -13.33 -22.40 -13.01
N SER A 146 -12.57 -22.07 -11.98
CA SER A 146 -12.02 -23.04 -11.03
C SER A 146 -13.04 -23.38 -9.92
N GLU A 147 -13.00 -24.62 -9.41
CA GLU A 147 -13.79 -24.98 -8.23
C GLU A 147 -13.36 -24.14 -7.02
N GLY A 148 -14.27 -23.88 -6.07
CA GLY A 148 -14.01 -22.96 -4.95
C GLY A 148 -12.75 -23.30 -4.12
N THR A 149 -12.34 -24.57 -4.09
CA THR A 149 -11.08 -25.02 -3.49
C THR A 149 -9.85 -24.54 -4.27
N ASP A 150 -9.83 -24.71 -5.60
CA ASP A 150 -8.72 -24.28 -6.47
C ASP A 150 -8.66 -22.74 -6.55
N ALA A 151 -9.81 -22.06 -6.63
CA ALA A 151 -9.91 -20.60 -6.54
C ALA A 151 -9.29 -20.06 -5.23
N ARG A 152 -9.65 -20.67 -4.09
CA ARG A 152 -9.09 -20.33 -2.78
C ARG A 152 -7.59 -20.62 -2.72
N HIS A 153 -7.12 -21.73 -3.30
CA HIS A 153 -5.71 -22.08 -3.37
C HIS A 153 -4.92 -21.00 -4.14
N GLN A 154 -5.44 -20.57 -5.29
CA GLN A 154 -4.83 -19.52 -6.10
C GLN A 154 -4.72 -18.18 -5.34
N VAL A 155 -5.75 -17.79 -4.57
CA VAL A 155 -5.70 -16.58 -3.73
C VAL A 155 -4.69 -16.73 -2.57
N ALA A 156 -4.62 -17.89 -1.92
CA ALA A 156 -3.62 -18.15 -0.89
C ALA A 156 -2.19 -18.14 -1.46
N MET A 157 -1.99 -18.62 -2.68
CA MET A 157 -0.72 -18.57 -3.40
C MET A 157 -0.33 -17.13 -3.81
N GLN A 158 -1.30 -16.26 -4.14
CA GLN A 158 -1.06 -14.83 -4.34
C GLN A 158 -0.60 -14.12 -3.06
N LEU A 159 -1.16 -14.48 -1.90
CA LEU A 159 -0.69 -13.99 -0.60
C LEU A 159 0.75 -14.45 -0.32
N LEU A 160 1.11 -15.69 -0.65
CA LEU A 160 2.48 -16.18 -0.52
C LEU A 160 3.46 -15.45 -1.46
N HIS A 161 3.06 -15.21 -2.72
CA HIS A 161 3.91 -14.46 -3.67
C HIS A 161 4.17 -13.03 -3.18
N SER A 162 3.12 -12.33 -2.73
CA SER A 162 3.29 -10.96 -2.22
C SER A 162 4.06 -10.91 -0.90
N GLU A 163 4.09 -12.01 -0.14
CA GLU A 163 4.97 -12.16 1.03
C GLU A 163 6.44 -12.35 0.62
N TRP A 164 6.71 -13.12 -0.43
CA TRP A 164 8.06 -13.23 -1.02
C TRP A 164 8.58 -11.87 -1.50
N GLU A 165 7.73 -11.09 -2.18
CA GLU A 165 8.05 -9.73 -2.62
C GLU A 165 8.30 -8.80 -1.43
N TYR A 166 7.43 -8.81 -0.41
CA TYR A 166 7.58 -7.98 0.79
C TYR A 166 8.81 -8.34 1.64
N VAL A 167 9.11 -9.64 1.80
CA VAL A 167 10.34 -10.09 2.46
C VAL A 167 11.58 -9.64 1.66
N SER A 168 11.52 -9.60 0.33
CA SER A 168 12.61 -9.00 -0.48
C SER A 168 12.77 -7.50 -0.19
N THR A 169 11.66 -6.75 -0.07
CA THR A 169 11.66 -5.33 0.32
C THR A 169 12.25 -5.11 1.72
N LEU A 170 11.92 -5.96 2.70
CA LEU A 170 12.49 -5.89 4.05
C LEU A 170 13.99 -6.23 4.08
N ASN A 171 14.45 -7.19 3.26
CA ASN A 171 15.88 -7.43 3.09
C ASN A 171 16.59 -6.23 2.44
N GLN A 172 15.97 -5.55 1.46
CA GLN A 172 16.53 -4.34 0.86
C GLN A 172 16.68 -3.19 1.88
N LEU A 173 15.68 -3.01 2.76
CA LEU A 173 15.79 -2.07 3.88
C LEU A 173 16.92 -2.45 4.84
N TYR A 174 16.99 -3.73 5.24
CA TYR A 174 18.02 -4.23 6.13
C TYR A 174 19.43 -4.03 5.56
N ASP A 175 19.65 -4.46 4.31
CA ASP A 175 20.93 -4.37 3.63
C ASP A 175 21.39 -2.92 3.39
N LYS A 176 20.44 -1.98 3.22
CA LYS A 176 20.76 -0.54 3.11
C LYS A 176 21.25 0.05 4.45
N TYR A 177 20.71 -0.39 5.59
CA TYR A 177 20.90 0.30 6.87
C TYR A 177 21.71 -0.46 7.93
N LYS A 178 22.04 -1.74 7.71
CA LYS A 178 22.87 -2.56 8.62
C LYS A 178 24.30 -2.04 8.83
N THR A 179 24.80 -1.18 7.95
CA THR A 179 26.11 -0.52 8.08
C THR A 179 25.93 1.00 8.20
N PRO A 180 26.13 1.60 9.38
CA PRO A 180 26.09 3.05 9.54
C PRO A 180 27.15 3.77 8.69
N PRO A 181 26.80 4.86 7.98
CA PRO A 181 27.77 5.72 7.31
C PRO A 181 28.88 6.22 8.26
N ALA A 182 30.13 6.15 7.81
CA ALA A 182 31.34 6.26 8.64
C ALA A 182 31.60 7.63 9.33
N HIS A 183 30.74 8.63 9.10
CA HIS A 183 30.89 10.00 9.62
C HIS A 183 29.77 10.44 10.59
N GLN A 184 28.91 9.53 11.05
CA GLN A 184 27.76 9.89 11.89
C GLN A 184 28.10 10.10 13.37
N THR A 185 27.60 11.21 13.93
CA THR A 185 27.66 11.54 15.37
C THR A 185 26.46 11.01 16.18
N THR A 186 25.38 10.56 15.54
CA THR A 186 24.13 10.11 16.20
C THR A 186 23.68 8.75 15.67
N VAL A 187 24.10 7.68 16.33
CA VAL A 187 23.87 6.28 15.87
C VAL A 187 22.51 5.73 16.32
N GLU A 188 21.93 6.26 17.41
CA GLU A 188 20.66 5.81 18.02
C GLU A 188 19.46 5.72 17.05
N PRO A 189 19.18 6.69 16.15
CA PRO A 189 18.03 6.61 15.25
C PRO A 189 18.15 5.45 14.25
N TYR A 190 19.36 5.23 13.72
CA TYR A 190 19.62 4.12 12.80
C TYR A 190 19.53 2.76 13.51
N GLN A 191 20.04 2.63 14.74
CA GLN A 191 19.90 1.38 15.51
C GLN A 191 18.43 1.10 15.84
N THR A 192 17.67 2.11 16.25
CA THR A 192 16.24 1.97 16.60
C THR A 192 15.41 1.59 15.38
N TYR A 193 15.61 2.26 14.24
CA TYR A 193 14.94 1.93 12.99
C TYR A 193 15.32 0.52 12.48
N LEU A 194 16.62 0.19 12.46
CA LEU A 194 17.12 -1.11 12.01
C LEU A 194 16.55 -2.26 12.87
N LYS A 195 16.47 -2.09 14.19
CA LYS A 195 15.86 -3.06 15.11
C LYS A 195 14.40 -3.37 14.74
N PHE A 196 13.60 -2.38 14.35
CA PHE A 196 12.23 -2.63 13.88
C PHE A 196 12.21 -3.35 12.51
N VAL A 197 13.12 -3.00 11.60
CA VAL A 197 13.28 -3.72 10.31
C VAL A 197 13.69 -5.18 10.52
N GLU A 198 14.61 -5.47 11.45
CA GLU A 198 15.01 -6.85 11.82
C GLU A 198 13.82 -7.63 12.39
N GLN A 199 13.05 -7.05 13.31
CA GLN A 199 11.87 -7.69 13.90
C GLN A 199 10.80 -8.00 12.85
N LEU A 200 10.50 -7.05 11.96
CA LEU A 200 9.61 -7.25 10.82
C LEU A 200 10.14 -8.40 9.95
N LEU A 201 11.41 -8.33 9.51
CA LEU A 201 12.01 -9.33 8.64
C LEU A 201 11.94 -10.74 9.24
N GLN A 202 12.22 -10.91 10.53
CA GLN A 202 12.11 -12.19 11.23
C GLN A 202 10.66 -12.70 11.27
N ARG A 203 9.68 -11.84 11.63
CA ARG A 203 8.26 -12.21 11.73
C ARG A 203 7.68 -12.61 10.38
N HIS A 204 8.05 -11.88 9.32
CA HIS A 204 7.58 -12.09 7.96
C HIS A 204 8.26 -13.29 7.28
N LEU A 205 9.56 -13.55 7.55
CA LEU A 205 10.22 -14.80 7.16
C LEU A 205 9.53 -16.03 7.76
N LEU A 206 9.17 -16.00 9.05
CA LEU A 206 8.47 -17.10 9.72
C LEU A 206 7.10 -17.35 9.08
N PHE A 207 6.29 -16.30 8.90
CA PHE A 207 4.97 -16.41 8.26
C PHE A 207 5.06 -16.94 6.83
N ARG A 208 5.96 -16.39 6.00
CA ARG A 208 6.20 -16.84 4.63
C ARG A 208 6.55 -18.33 4.56
N ASN A 209 7.46 -18.79 5.42
CA ASN A 209 7.92 -20.17 5.43
C ASN A 209 6.79 -21.13 5.83
N THR A 210 6.05 -20.82 6.91
CA THR A 210 4.89 -21.62 7.35
C THR A 210 3.79 -21.67 6.29
N LEU A 211 3.52 -20.54 5.62
CA LEU A 211 2.55 -20.46 4.53
C LEU A 211 2.98 -21.29 3.31
N GLN A 212 4.26 -21.23 2.95
CA GLN A 212 4.83 -22.02 1.85
C GLN A 212 4.76 -23.52 2.14
N GLU A 213 5.14 -23.96 3.34
CA GLU A 213 5.03 -25.37 3.76
C GLU A 213 3.58 -25.85 3.67
N ARG A 214 2.63 -25.07 4.21
CA ARG A 214 1.19 -25.38 4.16
C ARG A 214 0.65 -25.51 2.74
N LEU A 215 1.04 -24.61 1.84
CA LEU A 215 0.55 -24.58 0.45
C LEU A 215 1.28 -25.56 -0.48
N SER A 216 2.48 -26.01 -0.11
CA SER A 216 3.23 -27.04 -0.87
C SER A 216 2.81 -28.47 -0.51
N ALA A 217 1.91 -28.64 0.47
CA ALA A 217 1.41 -29.95 0.88
C ALA A 217 0.50 -30.56 -0.20
N GLU A 218 0.85 -31.78 -0.65
CA GLU A 218 0.10 -32.59 -1.64
C GLU A 218 -1.41 -32.66 -1.36
N HIS A 219 -1.78 -32.70 -0.08
CA HIS A 219 -3.16 -32.78 0.41
C HIS A 219 -3.54 -31.50 1.19
N TRP A 220 -3.42 -30.33 0.55
CA TRP A 220 -3.77 -29.04 1.17
C TRP A 220 -5.24 -28.98 1.63
N LYS A 221 -5.45 -28.68 2.91
CA LYS A 221 -6.75 -28.81 3.59
C LYS A 221 -7.67 -27.58 3.47
N SER A 222 -7.45 -26.68 2.51
CA SER A 222 -8.16 -25.39 2.42
C SER A 222 -7.86 -24.39 3.58
N LEU A 223 -6.98 -24.73 4.53
CA LEU A 223 -6.74 -23.94 5.76
C LEU A 223 -5.54 -22.99 5.66
N VAL A 224 -5.79 -21.72 5.98
CA VAL A 224 -4.78 -20.63 6.06
C VAL A 224 -5.02 -19.65 7.22
N GLY A 225 -6.21 -19.65 7.83
CA GLY A 225 -6.60 -18.70 8.87
C GLY A 225 -5.77 -18.82 10.15
N ASP A 226 -5.32 -20.04 10.48
CA ASP A 226 -4.43 -20.31 11.62
C ASP A 226 -3.05 -19.66 11.45
N ILE A 227 -2.50 -19.66 10.23
CA ILE A 227 -1.19 -19.07 9.90
C ILE A 227 -1.27 -17.54 9.91
N LEU A 228 -2.39 -16.97 9.43
CA LEU A 228 -2.66 -15.53 9.52
C LEU A 228 -2.87 -15.06 10.97
N VAL A 229 -3.51 -15.86 11.81
CA VAL A 229 -3.61 -15.61 13.25
C VAL A 229 -2.26 -15.77 13.96
N GLN A 230 -1.39 -16.70 13.51
CA GLN A 230 0.00 -16.81 13.98
C GLN A 230 0.84 -15.57 13.62
N LEU A 231 0.65 -14.99 12.42
CA LEU A 231 1.32 -13.74 12.01
C LEU A 231 1.03 -12.60 12.99
N ILE A 232 -0.26 -12.32 13.26
CA ILE A 232 -0.64 -11.22 14.16
C ILE A 232 -0.40 -11.51 15.64
N GLY A 233 -0.30 -12.78 16.03
CA GLY A 233 -0.16 -13.20 17.44
C GLY A 233 -1.51 -13.39 18.14
N GLN A 234 -1.67 -14.53 18.81
CA GLN A 234 -2.91 -14.85 19.54
C GLN A 234 -2.96 -14.11 20.88
N ASN A 235 -3.61 -12.94 20.89
CA ASN A 235 -3.70 -12.03 22.04
C ASN A 235 -2.34 -11.48 22.51
N ASP A 236 -1.34 -11.49 21.62
CA ASP A 236 0.01 -10.96 21.81
C ASP A 236 0.13 -9.61 21.08
N THR A 237 0.63 -8.58 21.75
CA THR A 237 0.79 -7.24 21.16
C THR A 237 2.09 -7.09 20.36
N ALA A 238 3.01 -8.07 20.41
CA ALA A 238 4.32 -7.95 19.76
C ALA A 238 4.25 -7.60 18.26
N PHE A 239 3.24 -8.06 17.53
CA PHE A 239 3.03 -7.66 16.12
C PHE A 239 2.57 -6.20 15.99
N SER A 240 1.61 -5.75 16.82
CA SER A 240 1.17 -4.34 16.80
C SER A 240 2.27 -3.40 17.24
N ASP A 241 3.04 -3.76 18.26
CA ASP A 241 4.01 -2.89 18.90
C ASP A 241 5.26 -2.73 18.02
N MET A 242 5.63 -3.78 17.28
CA MET A 242 6.62 -3.74 16.20
C MET A 242 6.22 -2.81 15.06
N TYR A 243 4.98 -2.94 14.56
CA TYR A 243 4.47 -2.10 13.46
C TYR A 243 4.28 -0.64 13.86
N LEU A 244 3.81 -0.38 15.07
CA LEU A 244 3.58 0.98 15.57
C LEU A 244 4.90 1.64 15.98
N GLY A 245 5.81 0.91 16.62
CA GLY A 245 7.17 1.41 16.90
C GLY A 245 7.93 1.77 15.63
N TYR A 246 7.84 0.94 14.58
CA TYR A 246 8.33 1.30 13.25
C TYR A 246 7.71 2.62 12.76
N THR A 247 6.38 2.74 12.84
CA THR A 247 5.64 3.92 12.36
C THR A 247 6.03 5.20 13.11
N THR A 248 6.14 5.16 14.45
CA THR A 248 6.57 6.32 15.27
C THR A 248 8.01 6.74 14.98
N THR A 249 8.90 5.84 14.55
CA THR A 249 10.24 6.27 14.07
C THR A 249 10.23 6.84 12.65
N LEU A 250 9.19 6.57 11.86
CA LEU A 250 9.23 6.68 10.41
C LEU A 250 9.39 8.12 9.91
N ALA A 251 8.67 9.09 10.47
CA ALA A 251 8.77 10.49 10.06
C ALA A 251 10.16 11.07 10.36
N SER A 252 10.66 10.87 11.59
CA SER A 252 12.01 11.30 11.98
C SER A 252 13.11 10.70 11.09
N PHE A 253 12.94 9.44 10.67
CA PHE A 253 13.89 8.73 9.82
C PHE A 253 13.78 9.15 8.34
N LEU A 254 12.57 9.44 7.84
CA LEU A 254 12.33 10.03 6.53
C LEU A 254 13.05 11.39 6.41
N SER A 255 12.83 12.29 7.37
CA SER A 255 13.49 13.60 7.39
C SER A 255 15.02 13.48 7.45
N LEU A 256 15.55 12.51 8.20
CA LEU A 256 17.00 12.26 8.29
C LEU A 256 17.59 11.77 6.95
N GLU A 257 16.90 10.88 6.24
CA GLU A 257 17.36 10.37 4.94
C GLU A 257 17.11 11.35 3.78
N PHE A 258 16.06 12.16 3.81
CA PHE A 258 15.84 13.24 2.83
C PHE A 258 16.89 14.35 2.99
N ASN A 259 17.24 14.75 4.21
CA ASN A 259 18.35 15.69 4.45
C ASN A 259 19.69 15.12 3.96
N ARG A 260 19.93 13.80 4.11
CA ARG A 260 21.10 13.13 3.52
C ARG A 260 21.11 13.18 1.99
N LEU A 261 19.96 12.94 1.36
CA LEU A 261 19.85 12.91 -0.10
C LEU A 261 20.03 14.30 -0.73
N ASN A 262 19.56 15.35 -0.03
CA ASN A 262 19.72 16.76 -0.41
C ASN A 262 21.15 17.29 -0.19
N HIS A 263 21.96 16.63 0.63
CA HIS A 263 23.36 16.99 0.92
C HIS A 263 24.35 15.85 0.63
N PRO A 264 24.51 15.44 -0.64
CA PRO A 264 25.45 14.39 -1.01
C PRO A 264 26.90 14.82 -0.77
N GLU A 265 27.70 13.95 -0.13
CA GLU A 265 29.13 14.19 0.09
C GLU A 265 29.88 14.32 -1.25
N LYS A 266 30.21 15.56 -1.64
CA LYS A 266 31.19 15.97 -2.67
C LYS A 266 31.28 15.08 -3.93
N GLY A 267 30.43 15.32 -4.92
CA GLY A 267 30.76 14.92 -6.30
C GLY A 267 29.65 15.13 -7.32
N HIS A 268 28.43 14.72 -6.99
CA HIS A 268 27.34 14.64 -7.97
C HIS A 268 26.18 15.57 -7.63
N LYS A 269 26.05 16.67 -8.39
CA LYS A 269 24.75 17.34 -8.53
C LYS A 269 23.85 16.44 -9.38
N LEU A 270 22.90 15.77 -8.73
CA LEU A 270 21.82 15.07 -9.41
C LEU A 270 20.95 16.08 -10.18
N GLN A 271 20.34 15.65 -11.28
CA GLN A 271 19.33 16.46 -11.95
C GLN A 271 18.04 16.45 -11.12
N SER A 272 17.32 17.58 -11.06
CA SER A 272 16.10 17.75 -10.23
C SER A 272 15.10 16.58 -10.40
N GLY A 273 14.69 16.25 -11.63
CA GLY A 273 13.78 15.11 -11.91
C GLY A 273 14.41 13.71 -11.78
N GLN A 274 15.69 13.59 -11.44
CA GLN A 274 16.28 12.34 -10.94
C GLN A 274 16.23 12.28 -9.41
N MET A 275 16.43 13.41 -8.72
CA MET A 275 16.34 13.52 -7.27
C MET A 275 14.93 13.19 -6.77
N GLU A 276 13.91 13.83 -7.35
CA GLU A 276 12.48 13.54 -7.09
C GLU A 276 12.15 12.04 -7.28
N ARG A 277 12.73 11.42 -8.32
CA ARG A 277 12.55 9.98 -8.59
C ARG A 277 13.22 9.10 -7.53
N GLU A 278 14.31 9.55 -6.92
CA GLU A 278 15.01 8.83 -5.86
C GLU A 278 14.36 9.06 -4.48
N GLU A 279 13.82 10.25 -4.22
CA GLU A 279 12.95 10.57 -3.08
C GLU A 279 11.67 9.71 -3.10
N MET A 280 10.97 9.63 -4.24
CA MET A 280 9.75 8.81 -4.38
C MET A 280 10.02 7.31 -4.23
N LYS A 281 11.19 6.81 -4.69
CA LYS A 281 11.63 5.43 -4.43
C LYS A 281 11.92 5.19 -2.95
N LEU A 282 12.60 6.14 -2.30
CA LEU A 282 12.95 6.06 -0.89
C LEU A 282 11.69 6.09 -0.01
N LEU A 283 10.75 6.99 -0.30
CA LEU A 283 9.45 7.11 0.37
C LEU A 283 8.62 5.84 0.23
N SER A 284 8.50 5.29 -1.00
CA SER A 284 7.77 4.03 -1.22
C SER A 284 8.44 2.81 -0.57
N LEU A 285 9.77 2.78 -0.49
CA LEU A 285 10.52 1.74 0.23
C LEU A 285 10.30 1.84 1.76
N LEU A 286 10.34 3.05 2.32
CA LEU A 286 10.17 3.29 3.76
C LEU A 286 8.70 3.15 4.22
N LEU A 287 7.72 3.49 3.39
CA LEU A 287 6.29 3.26 3.67
C LEU A 287 5.86 1.80 3.48
N ALA A 288 6.67 0.96 2.83
CA ALA A 288 6.28 -0.41 2.45
C ALA A 288 5.69 -1.25 3.60
N PRO A 289 6.17 -1.19 4.86
CA PRO A 289 5.50 -1.86 5.98
C PRO A 289 4.07 -1.37 6.22
N VAL A 290 3.84 -0.06 6.29
CA VAL A 290 2.49 0.51 6.50
C VAL A 290 1.57 0.15 5.31
N SER A 291 2.11 0.15 4.09
CA SER A 291 1.40 -0.35 2.90
C SER A 291 1.07 -1.85 2.99
N ARG A 292 1.92 -2.69 3.60
CA ARG A 292 1.69 -4.14 3.72
C ARG A 292 0.44 -4.48 4.53
N ILE A 293 0.08 -3.68 5.54
CA ILE A 293 -1.16 -3.90 6.31
C ILE A 293 -2.40 -3.82 5.40
N HIS A 294 -2.40 -2.87 4.45
CA HIS A 294 -3.43 -2.77 3.42
C HIS A 294 -3.43 -3.98 2.47
N SER A 295 -2.25 -4.49 2.10
CA SER A 295 -2.13 -5.71 1.30
C SER A 295 -2.75 -6.92 2.01
N TYR A 296 -2.49 -7.14 3.30
CA TYR A 296 -3.11 -8.22 4.06
C TYR A 296 -4.63 -8.09 4.12
N LEU A 297 -5.15 -6.89 4.36
CA LEU A 297 -6.60 -6.65 4.34
C LEU A 297 -7.21 -7.03 2.99
N SER A 298 -6.58 -6.66 1.87
CA SER A 298 -7.02 -7.07 0.52
C SER A 298 -6.94 -8.58 0.30
N HIS A 299 -5.84 -9.23 0.66
CA HIS A 299 -5.72 -10.69 0.56
C HIS A 299 -6.75 -11.42 1.43
N ILE A 300 -7.06 -10.92 2.62
CA ILE A 300 -8.09 -11.49 3.50
C ILE A 300 -9.49 -11.32 2.91
N GLN A 301 -9.82 -10.17 2.30
CA GLN A 301 -11.09 -10.02 1.57
C GLN A 301 -11.20 -11.02 0.40
N ASN A 302 -10.11 -11.21 -0.35
CA ASN A 302 -10.09 -12.16 -1.47
C ASN A 302 -10.20 -13.62 -0.97
N LEU A 303 -9.63 -13.97 0.19
CA LEU A 303 -9.82 -15.28 0.81
C LEU A 303 -11.26 -15.46 1.31
N LEU A 304 -11.87 -14.42 1.89
CA LEU A 304 -13.25 -14.45 2.40
C LEU A 304 -14.29 -14.65 1.29
N GLN A 305 -14.06 -14.13 0.07
CA GLN A 305 -14.90 -14.43 -1.10
C GLN A 305 -15.03 -15.94 -1.37
N TRP A 306 -13.99 -16.72 -1.05
CA TRP A 306 -13.96 -18.18 -1.18
C TRP A 306 -14.02 -18.89 0.19
N THR A 307 -14.60 -18.24 1.22
CA THR A 307 -14.81 -18.81 2.56
C THR A 307 -16.30 -18.89 2.90
N GLY A 308 -16.86 -20.10 2.96
CA GLY A 308 -18.20 -20.31 3.50
C GLY A 308 -18.28 -20.01 5.00
N LYS A 309 -19.46 -19.60 5.50
CA LYS A 309 -19.63 -19.21 6.92
C LYS A 309 -19.27 -20.31 7.91
N GLU A 310 -19.58 -21.57 7.56
CA GLU A 310 -19.28 -22.76 8.36
C GLU A 310 -17.82 -23.24 8.25
N HIS A 311 -17.00 -22.60 7.42
CA HIS A 311 -15.59 -22.97 7.24
C HIS A 311 -14.75 -22.45 8.43
N PRO A 312 -13.86 -23.25 9.05
CA PRO A 312 -13.15 -22.87 10.27
C PRO A 312 -12.28 -21.61 10.13
N ASP A 313 -11.73 -21.34 8.94
CA ASP A 313 -11.00 -20.08 8.70
C ASP A 313 -11.89 -18.83 8.78
N CYS A 314 -13.23 -18.92 8.65
CA CYS A 314 -14.11 -17.75 8.55
C CYS A 314 -13.95 -16.80 9.75
N SER A 315 -14.02 -17.34 10.96
CA SER A 315 -13.81 -16.59 12.20
C SER A 315 -12.37 -16.12 12.38
N LEU A 316 -11.39 -16.91 11.92
CA LEU A 316 -9.95 -16.59 12.04
C LEU A 316 -9.56 -15.43 11.11
N LEU A 317 -10.06 -15.45 9.87
CA LEU A 317 -9.88 -14.40 8.87
C LEU A 317 -10.53 -13.10 9.32
N LEU A 318 -11.82 -13.13 9.74
CA LEU A 318 -12.53 -11.96 10.27
C LEU A 318 -11.90 -11.42 11.57
N GLY A 319 -11.32 -12.30 12.39
CA GLY A 319 -10.53 -11.92 13.57
C GLY A 319 -9.26 -11.16 13.18
N THR A 320 -8.48 -11.73 12.25
CA THR A 320 -7.23 -11.13 11.74
C THR A 320 -7.50 -9.80 11.04
N GLU A 321 -8.54 -9.72 10.22
CA GLU A 321 -8.99 -8.51 9.53
C GLU A 321 -9.29 -7.36 10.51
N ARG A 322 -9.99 -7.66 11.61
CA ARG A 322 -10.31 -6.68 12.65
C ARG A 322 -9.06 -6.17 13.37
N ALA A 323 -8.12 -7.07 13.70
CA ALA A 323 -6.85 -6.70 14.31
C ALA A 323 -6.01 -5.82 13.37
N LEU A 324 -5.86 -6.20 12.10
CA LEU A 324 -5.13 -5.43 11.10
C LEU A 324 -5.74 -4.04 10.84
N ARG A 325 -7.08 -3.90 10.81
CA ARG A 325 -7.72 -2.57 10.75
C ARG A 325 -7.44 -1.72 11.99
N SER A 326 -7.41 -2.32 13.18
CA SER A 326 -7.08 -1.59 14.42
C SER A 326 -5.63 -1.09 14.42
N ILE A 327 -4.68 -1.92 13.97
CA ILE A 327 -3.27 -1.50 13.83
C ILE A 327 -3.14 -0.42 12.76
N LEU A 328 -3.77 -0.59 11.58
CA LEU A 328 -3.75 0.41 10.51
C LEU A 328 -4.32 1.76 10.97
N SER A 329 -5.43 1.76 11.71
CA SER A 329 -6.01 2.99 12.27
C SER A 329 -5.06 3.68 13.25
N ARG A 330 -4.28 2.93 14.04
CA ARG A 330 -3.26 3.50 14.93
C ARG A 330 -2.04 4.01 14.16
N CYS A 331 -1.61 3.32 13.09
CA CYS A 331 -0.58 3.81 12.19
C CYS A 331 -0.99 5.13 11.50
N HIS A 332 -2.26 5.28 11.10
CA HIS A 332 -2.77 6.52 10.52
C HIS A 332 -2.65 7.69 11.50
N VAL A 333 -3.13 7.53 12.74
CA VAL A 333 -3.06 8.58 13.76
C VAL A 333 -1.63 9.04 14.02
N ILE A 334 -0.67 8.10 14.13
CA ILE A 334 0.75 8.44 14.32
C ILE A 334 1.28 9.28 13.14
N LEU A 335 1.01 8.86 11.90
CA LEU A 335 1.46 9.59 10.70
C LEU A 335 0.76 10.94 10.52
N GLU A 336 -0.49 11.07 10.99
CA GLU A 336 -1.26 12.31 10.98
C GLU A 336 -0.77 13.29 12.05
N GLU A 337 -0.37 12.79 13.24
CA GLU A 337 0.32 13.57 14.26
C GLU A 337 1.70 14.06 13.78
N ASP A 338 2.47 13.21 13.10
CA ASP A 338 3.78 13.54 12.52
C ASP A 338 3.73 14.56 11.36
N VAL A 339 2.61 14.68 10.64
CA VAL A 339 2.45 15.65 9.54
C VAL A 339 2.06 17.05 10.03
N ARG A 340 1.44 17.17 11.21
CA ARG A 340 0.84 18.43 11.68
C ARG A 340 1.82 19.46 12.28
N TRP A 341 3.13 19.21 12.21
CA TRP A 341 4.14 20.05 12.86
C TRP A 341 4.47 21.37 12.15
N GLU A 342 4.13 21.54 10.86
CA GLU A 342 4.50 22.75 10.11
C GLU A 342 3.50 23.92 10.21
N GLU A 343 2.25 23.70 10.64
CA GLU A 343 1.24 24.78 10.76
C GLU A 343 1.36 25.62 12.05
N GLY A 344 2.38 25.38 12.89
CA GLY A 344 2.44 25.86 14.27
C GLY A 344 3.39 27.03 14.60
N GLU A 345 4.51 27.19 13.89
CA GLU A 345 5.61 28.09 14.35
C GLU A 345 5.94 29.29 13.45
N GLU A 346 5.26 29.50 12.31
CA GLU A 346 5.34 30.76 11.53
C GLU A 346 4.54 31.91 12.17
N GLY A 347 4.79 32.21 13.46
CA GLY A 347 4.00 33.15 14.27
C GLY A 347 4.79 34.12 15.15
N ALA A 348 6.13 34.08 15.16
CA ALA A 348 6.95 34.81 16.15
C ALA A 348 8.24 35.44 15.57
N GLY A 349 8.14 36.25 14.51
CA GLY A 349 9.32 36.77 13.79
C GLY A 349 9.22 38.17 13.18
N GLN A 350 9.41 39.21 14.00
CA GLN A 350 9.98 40.52 13.63
C GLN A 350 9.41 41.24 12.37
N SER A 351 8.38 42.08 12.56
CA SER A 351 8.19 43.27 11.72
C SER A 351 8.77 44.49 12.45
N GLY A 352 9.74 45.17 11.82
CA GLY A 352 10.42 46.31 12.42
C GLY A 352 10.78 47.37 11.39
N SER A 353 9.99 48.43 11.32
CA SER A 353 10.32 49.66 10.58
C SER A 353 9.86 50.87 11.39
N SER A 354 10.82 51.66 11.87
CA SER A 354 10.58 52.92 12.57
C SER A 354 9.98 53.97 11.63
N ASP A 355 9.09 54.82 12.14
CA ASP A 355 9.12 56.24 11.77
C ASP A 355 8.57 57.14 12.90
N ALA A 356 8.81 58.44 12.81
CA ALA A 356 8.93 59.30 14.00
C ALA A 356 7.79 60.29 14.31
N ALA A 357 7.70 60.63 15.60
CA ALA A 357 7.27 61.90 16.18
C ALA A 357 5.83 62.42 15.97
N ALA A 358 5.03 62.33 17.04
CA ALA A 358 4.15 63.42 17.49
C ALA A 358 4.21 63.50 19.03
N ALA A 359 4.01 64.68 19.62
CA ALA A 359 4.34 64.93 21.03
C ALA A 359 3.13 65.10 21.95
N GLY A 360 3.29 64.66 23.19
CA GLY A 360 2.80 65.38 24.37
C GLY A 360 1.37 65.10 24.85
N SER A 361 1.28 64.37 25.97
CA SER A 361 0.59 64.92 27.14
C SER A 361 1.26 64.44 28.43
N SER A 362 1.12 65.22 29.50
CA SER A 362 1.68 64.94 30.82
C SER A 362 0.57 64.97 31.87
N ALA A 363 0.54 63.98 32.77
CA ALA A 363 0.17 64.19 34.18
C ALA A 363 0.36 62.92 35.02
N ASN A 364 1.04 63.08 36.16
CA ASN A 364 0.82 62.37 37.44
C ASN A 364 1.07 60.84 37.54
N CYS A 365 1.30 60.27 38.73
CA CYS A 365 2.13 60.65 39.90
C CYS A 365 1.98 59.53 40.99
N CYS A 366 2.82 59.58 42.04
CA CYS A 366 2.78 58.71 43.23
C CYS A 366 3.15 57.22 42.96
N ILE A 367 4.28 56.62 43.38
CA ILE A 367 5.16 56.72 44.58
C ILE A 367 4.59 56.00 45.83
N ARG A 368 5.50 55.27 46.52
CA ARG A 368 5.42 54.64 47.87
C ARG A 368 4.77 53.23 47.92
N SER A 369 5.35 52.20 48.56
CA SER A 369 6.70 52.06 49.19
C SER A 369 7.13 50.59 49.40
N GLN A 370 8.46 50.37 49.38
CA GLN A 370 9.28 49.53 50.29
C GLN A 370 8.79 48.13 50.77
N GLN A 371 9.52 47.07 50.35
CA GLN A 371 10.49 46.27 51.14
C GLN A 371 10.27 46.03 52.67
N PRO A 372 10.75 44.91 53.26
CA PRO A 372 12.08 44.32 53.00
C PRO A 372 12.26 42.77 53.12
N ARG A 373 13.49 42.30 52.81
CA ARG A 373 14.41 41.34 53.50
C ARG A 373 13.85 40.16 54.36
N GLU A 374 14.51 39.02 54.57
CA GLU A 374 15.74 38.30 54.12
C GLU A 374 15.54 36.80 54.60
N SER A 375 16.43 35.79 54.60
CA SER A 375 17.88 35.64 54.45
C SER A 375 18.24 34.22 53.89
N GLN A 376 19.33 33.57 54.33
CA GLN A 376 19.74 32.19 53.98
C GLN A 376 20.25 31.38 55.20
N ARG A 377 20.34 30.03 55.02
CA ARG A 377 21.03 28.96 55.81
C ARG A 377 20.07 27.95 56.50
N GLY A 378 20.39 26.66 56.61
CA GLY A 378 21.39 25.86 55.87
C GLY A 378 22.04 24.68 56.60
N ARG A 379 22.00 23.49 55.98
CA ARG A 379 22.87 22.29 56.16
C ARG A 379 22.69 21.44 57.44
N GLU A 380 23.22 20.21 57.35
CA GLU A 380 23.46 19.20 58.43
C GLU A 380 22.21 18.52 59.06
N GLU A 381 22.20 17.22 59.42
CA GLU A 381 23.01 16.05 58.98
C GLU A 381 22.35 14.70 59.42
N SER A 382 23.00 13.56 59.09
CA SER A 382 22.94 12.24 59.77
C SER A 382 21.71 11.28 59.70
N ASN A 383 21.93 10.16 58.98
CA ASN A 383 21.80 8.75 59.42
C ASN A 383 20.56 8.24 60.19
N SER A 384 19.78 7.35 59.53
CA SER A 384 19.53 5.93 59.92
C SER A 384 18.32 5.36 59.15
N ALA A 385 18.01 4.06 59.09
CA ALA A 385 18.76 2.82 58.85
C ALA A 385 17.78 1.65 59.15
N ALA A 386 17.63 0.74 58.19
CA ALA A 386 17.18 -0.66 58.34
C ALA A 386 15.73 -1.02 58.78
N GLN A 387 15.24 -2.09 58.14
CA GLN A 387 14.34 -3.14 58.66
C GLN A 387 12.93 -2.76 59.17
N ARG A 388 11.93 -3.06 58.34
CA ARG A 388 11.26 -4.38 58.39
C ARG A 388 10.62 -4.76 57.06
#